data_AF-A0A920TXW0-F1
#
_entry.id   AF-A0A920TXW0-F1
#
_cell.length_a   1.000
_cell.length_b   1.000
_cell.length_c   1.000
_cell.angle_alpha   90.00
_cell.angle_beta   90.00
_cell.angle_gamma   90.00
#
_symmetry.space_group_name_H-M   'P 1'
#
loop_
_entity.id
_entity.type
_entity.pdbx_description
1 polymer ?
#
loop_
_entity_poly.entity_id
_entity_poly.type
_entity_poly.pdbx_seq_one_letter_code
_entity_poly.pdbx_strand_id
1 'polypeptide(L)' 'MSKTKGQDAQGEVTVRVENEKREVLGKGAGVNTIEASGFAYVNAINKLLLKLKSGPVEGKDVPGP' A
#
# COMPACT_ATOMS: atom_id res chain seq x y z
N MET A 1 22.27 -2.62 19.00
CA MET A 1 22.26 -1.56 17.97
C MET A 1 20.84 -1.06 17.83
N SER A 2 20.49 0.02 18.55
CA SER A 2 19.14 0.62 18.47
C SER A 2 19.25 1.95 17.74
N LYS A 3 18.94 1.93 16.44
CA LYS A 3 18.38 3.10 15.75
C LYS A 3 16.89 2.80 15.74
N THR A 4 16.10 3.30 16.67
CA THR A 4 15.20 4.41 16.37
C THR A 4 14.76 5.07 17.69
N LYS A 5 15.34 6.23 17.99
CA LYS A 5 14.80 7.17 18.96
C LYS A 5 14.72 8.50 18.22
N GLY A 6 13.57 8.81 17.65
CA GLY A 6 13.38 10.06 16.91
C GLY A 6 12.27 9.97 15.87
N GLN A 7 11.73 11.14 15.52
CA GLN A 7 10.83 11.42 14.40
C GLN A 7 11.40 11.01 13.01
N ASP A 8 12.40 10.13 12.96
CA ASP A 8 13.13 9.68 11.77
C ASP A 8 12.91 8.18 11.50
N ALA A 9 12.07 7.52 12.29
CA ALA A 9 11.63 6.15 11.98
C ALA A 9 10.60 6.20 10.84
N GLN A 10 11.06 6.06 9.60
CA GLN A 10 10.15 5.84 8.48
C GLN A 10 9.51 4.46 8.63
N GLY A 11 8.21 4.43 8.92
CA GLY A 11 7.41 3.21 8.98
C GLY A 11 6.79 2.90 7.62
N GLU A 12 6.64 1.61 7.31
CA GLU A 12 5.85 1.16 6.16
C GLU A 12 4.49 0.65 6.67
N VAL A 13 3.42 1.16 6.06
CA VAL A 13 2.04 0.78 6.32
C VAL A 13 1.48 0.08 5.09
N THR A 14 0.87 -1.08 5.31
CA THR A 14 0.17 -1.82 4.25
C THR A 14 -1.31 -1.90 4.60
N VAL A 15 -2.16 -1.55 3.63
CA VAL A 15 -3.62 -1.60 3.75
C VAL A 15 -4.16 -2.59 2.72
N ARG A 16 -4.97 -3.55 3.18
CA ARG A 16 -5.64 -4.53 2.34
C ARG A 16 -7.08 -4.07 2.11
N VAL A 17 -7.47 -3.98 0.85
CA VAL A 17 -8.84 -3.62 0.44
C VAL A 17 -9.40 -4.75 -0.42
N GLU A 18 -10.58 -5.23 -0.03
CA GLU A 18 -11.32 -6.27 -0.73
C GLU A 18 -12.63 -5.70 -1.26
N ASN A 19 -12.96 -6.01 -2.52
CA ASN A 19 -14.22 -5.63 -3.15
C ASN A 19 -14.59 -6.65 -4.22
N GLU A 20 -15.81 -7.20 -4.15
CA GLU A 20 -16.40 -8.08 -5.18
C GLU A 20 -15.45 -9.20 -5.68
N LYS A 21 -14.82 -9.92 -4.73
CA LYS A 21 -13.83 -11.01 -4.97
C LYS A 21 -12.46 -10.55 -5.50
N ARG A 22 -12.18 -9.25 -5.48
CA ARG A 22 -10.89 -8.69 -5.88
C ARG A 22 -10.21 -8.10 -4.67
N GLU A 23 -8.95 -8.48 -4.51
CA GLU A 23 -8.10 -7.96 -3.46
C GLU A 23 -6.98 -7.10 -4.02
N VAL A 24 -6.70 -6.02 -3.31
CA VAL A 24 -5.57 -5.14 -3.57
C VAL A 24 -4.87 -4.74 -2.28
N LEU A 25 -3.55 -4.62 -2.39
CA LEU A 25 -2.68 -4.11 -1.34
C LEU A 25 -2.21 -2.71 -1.71
N GLY A 26 -2.56 -1.75 -0.85
CA GLY A 26 -2.01 -0.41 -0.84
C GLY A 26 -0.82 -0.33 0.11
N LYS A 27 0.22 0.37 -0.30
CA LYS A 27 1.40 0.65 0.52
C LYS A 27 1.54 2.15 0.71
N GLY A 28 1.93 2.55 1.91
CA GLY A 28 2.26 3.92 2.26
C GLY A 28 3.46 3.90 3.19
N ALA A 29 4.42 4.79 2.97
CA ALA A 29 5.57 4.93 3.83
C ALA A 29 5.57 6.35 4.40
N GLY A 30 5.89 6.48 5.69
CA GLY A 30 5.91 7.78 6.33
C GLY A 30 6.38 7.71 7.78
N VAL A 31 6.72 8.86 8.32
CA VAL A 31 7.08 9.02 9.74
C VAL A 31 5.84 8.91 10.64
N ASN A 32 4.68 9.35 10.13
CA ASN A 32 3.41 9.30 10.83
C ASN A 32 2.52 8.16 10.29
N THR A 33 2.12 7.25 11.17
CA THR A 33 1.29 6.09 10.81
C THR A 33 -0.09 6.48 10.26
N ILE A 34 -0.70 7.56 10.74
CA ILE A 34 -2.02 8.03 10.29
C ILE A 34 -1.93 8.54 8.86
N GLU A 35 -0.97 9.43 8.58
CA GLU A 35 -0.74 9.93 7.22
C GLU A 35 -0.37 8.79 6.25
N ALA A 36 0.56 7.92 6.65
CA ALA A 36 0.98 6.77 5.85
C ALA A 36 -0.20 5.80 5.57
N SER A 37 -1.10 5.60 6.53
CA SER A 37 -2.32 4.79 6.32
C SER A 37 -3.28 5.42 5.32
N GLY A 38 -3.42 6.74 5.32
CA GLY A 38 -4.23 7.48 4.33
C GLY A 38 -3.66 7.31 2.92
N PHE A 39 -2.34 7.48 2.77
CA PHE A 39 -1.66 7.23 1.48
C PHE A 39 -1.80 5.78 1.03
N ALA A 40 -1.64 4.82 1.92
CA ALA A 40 -1.81 3.40 1.61
C ALA A 40 -3.24 3.11 1.14
N TYR A 41 -4.26 3.68 1.79
CA TYR A 41 -5.66 3.49 1.41
C TYR A 41 -5.99 4.05 0.03
N VAL A 42 -5.56 5.29 -0.26
CA VAL A 42 -5.75 5.90 -1.58
C VAL A 42 -5.05 5.08 -2.67
N ASN A 43 -3.83 4.60 -2.40
CA ASN A 43 -3.11 3.70 -3.31
C ASN A 43 -3.85 2.38 -3.55
N ALA A 44 -4.45 1.79 -2.52
CA ALA A 44 -5.25 0.58 -2.66
C ALA A 44 -6.46 0.83 -3.57
N ILE A 45 -7.23 1.91 -3.32
CA ILE A 45 -8.40 2.26 -4.13
C ILE A 45 -8.01 2.50 -5.59
N ASN A 46 -6.94 3.25 -5.85
CA ASN A 46 -6.49 3.51 -7.22
C ASN A 46 -6.15 2.21 -7.96
N LYS A 47 -5.49 1.26 -7.28
CA LYS A 47 -5.23 -0.08 -7.84
C LYS A 47 -6.52 -0.87 -8.07
N LEU A 48 -7.50 -0.77 -7.17
CA LEU A 48 -8.79 -1.44 -7.32
C LEU A 48 -9.55 -0.91 -8.54
N LEU A 49 -9.66 0.42 -8.66
CA LEU A 49 -10.32 1.09 -9.78
C LEU A 49 -9.63 0.78 -11.12
N LEU A 50 -8.30 0.73 -11.13
CA LEU A 50 -7.54 0.32 -12.31
C LEU A 50 -7.84 -1.13 -12.69
N LYS A 51 -7.89 -2.06 -11.71
CA LYS A 51 -8.31 -3.44 -11.95
C LYS A 51 -9.76 -3.55 -12.39
N LEU A 52 -10.64 -2.65 -11.98
CA LEU A 52 -12.05 -2.64 -12.42
C LEU A 52 -12.16 -2.18 -13.89
N LYS A 53 -11.39 -1.16 -14.29
CA LYS A 53 -11.41 -0.59 -15.64
C LYS A 53 -10.65 -1.44 -16.67
N SER A 54 -9.54 -2.03 -16.27
CA SER A 54 -8.76 -2.97 -17.07
C SER A 54 -9.15 -4.38 -16.66
N GLY A 55 -9.65 -5.24 -17.56
CA GLY A 55 -9.97 -6.65 -17.26
C GLY A 55 -8.85 -7.39 -16.49
N PRO A 56 -9.12 -8.58 -15.92
CA PRO A 56 -8.33 -9.17 -14.82
C PRO A 56 -6.83 -9.18 -15.14
N VAL A 57 -6.09 -8.23 -14.57
CA VAL A 57 -4.63 -8.22 -14.60
C VAL A 57 -4.13 -9.01 -13.40
N GLU A 58 -3.95 -10.32 -13.64
CA GLU A 58 -3.13 -11.21 -12.82
C GLU A 58 -1.70 -10.68 -12.71
N GLY A 59 -1.08 -10.92 -11.56
CA GLY A 59 0.37 -10.94 -11.38
C GLY A 59 1.11 -9.61 -11.50
N LYS A 60 1.46 -9.02 -10.35
CA LYS A 60 2.66 -8.18 -10.22
C LYS A 60 3.37 -8.47 -8.91
N ASP A 61 3.79 -9.73 -8.74
CA ASP A 61 5.05 -10.01 -8.07
C ASP A 61 6.13 -9.37 -8.96
N VAL A 62 6.53 -8.15 -8.60
CA VAL A 62 7.70 -7.50 -9.18
C VAL A 62 8.90 -7.90 -8.31
N PRO A 63 9.77 -8.82 -8.76
CA PRO A 63 11.11 -8.90 -8.18
C PRO A 63 11.83 -7.63 -8.62
N GLY A 64 12.23 -6.81 -7.64
CA GLY A 64 13.15 -5.70 -7.89
C GLY A 64 14.54 -6.21 -8.31
N PRO A 65 15.38 -5.34 -8.87
CA PRO A 65 16.71 -5.68 -9.39
C PRO A 65 17.65 -6.22 -8.30
#